data_AF-S2ITS1-F1
#
_entry.id   AF-S2ITS1-F1
#
_cell.length_a   1.000
_cell.length_b   1.000
_cell.length_c   1.000
_cell.angle_alpha   90.00
_cell.angle_beta   90.00
_cell.angle_gamma   90.00
#
_symmetry.space_group_name_H-M   'P 1'
#
loop_
_entity.id
_entity.type
_entity.pdbx_description
1 polymer ?
#
loop_
_entity_poly.entity_id
_entity_poly.type
_entity_poly.pdbx_seq_one_letter_code
_entity_poly.pdbx_strand_id
1 'polypeptide(L)'
;MVSTRRNLNNQTVSAEPEIANSSRMAKKRKSNGPQKRLTTHIKSIIVDKCLRKESMRKAEVARMFGVSWQTVDNIVEKYVRDGTVEPKKQGGCRQTNVKIFQEHSQFVQDILDEDFTVTVGFMREKLFEQFPQLQERGLDPSTLYKHIVKHIEWNL
;
A
#
# COMPACT_ATOMS: atom_id res chain seq x y z
N MET A 1 40.02 16.33 52.28
CA MET A 1 39.55 17.40 53.18
C MET A 1 38.28 17.99 52.57
N VAL A 2 37.11 17.62 53.09
CA VAL A 2 36.31 18.42 54.04
C VAL A 2 35.84 19.72 53.36
N SER A 3 34.65 19.76 52.75
CA SER A 3 33.33 20.00 53.35
C SER A 3 32.95 21.49 53.41
N THR A 4 31.69 21.75 53.03
CA THR A 4 30.74 22.69 53.67
C THR A 4 30.48 24.09 53.07
N ARG A 5 29.27 24.19 52.47
CA ARG A 5 28.18 25.21 52.62
C ARG A 5 28.43 26.62 52.04
N ARG A 6 27.43 27.33 51.49
CA ARG A 6 26.09 27.59 52.07
C ARG A 6 25.00 27.85 51.00
N ASN A 7 23.85 27.28 51.31
CA ASN A 7 22.51 27.65 50.87
C ASN A 7 21.99 28.77 51.81
N LEU A 8 21.27 29.76 51.26
CA LEU A 8 20.36 30.63 52.01
C LEU A 8 19.08 30.88 51.17
N ASN A 9 18.07 30.05 51.46
CA ASN A 9 16.65 30.36 51.68
C ASN A 9 16.18 31.79 51.33
N ASN A 10 15.25 31.91 50.39
CA ASN A 10 13.79 31.98 50.56
C ASN A 10 13.28 33.35 51.06
N GLN A 11 12.46 34.01 50.23
CA GLN A 11 11.17 34.51 50.71
C GLN A 11 10.17 34.70 49.57
N THR A 12 9.05 34.01 49.75
CA THR A 12 7.80 33.97 49.01
C THR A 12 6.99 35.24 49.27
N VAL A 13 6.38 35.83 48.23
CA VAL A 13 5.09 36.53 48.37
C VAL A 13 4.22 36.13 47.18
N SER A 14 3.06 35.56 47.52
CA SER A 14 2.03 35.01 46.64
C SER A 14 1.22 36.09 45.93
N ALA A 15 0.90 35.85 44.65
CA ALA A 15 -0.42 36.09 44.05
C ALA A 15 -0.49 35.43 42.65
N GLU A 16 -1.29 34.38 42.52
CA GLU A 16 -1.80 33.78 41.27
C GLU A 16 -2.78 34.72 40.52
N PRO A 17 -3.31 34.39 39.32
CA PRO A 17 -2.71 33.72 38.17
C PRO A 17 -3.10 34.43 36.85
N GLU A 18 -2.16 34.84 35.99
CA GLU A 18 -2.52 35.12 34.59
C GLU A 18 -2.37 33.84 33.76
N ILE A 19 -3.50 33.17 33.57
CA ILE A 19 -3.69 32.13 32.58
C ILE A 19 -3.53 32.78 31.20
N ALA A 20 -2.28 32.86 30.75
CA ALA A 20 -1.96 33.16 29.37
C ALA A 20 -2.35 31.93 28.53
N ASN A 21 -3.63 31.90 28.12
CA ASN A 21 -4.15 31.05 27.06
C ASN A 21 -3.44 31.40 25.74
N SER A 22 -2.19 30.97 25.59
CA SER A 22 -1.54 30.88 24.29
C SER A 22 -2.13 29.67 23.58
N SER A 23 -3.31 29.87 23.00
CA SER A 23 -3.86 29.02 21.95
C SER A 23 -2.78 28.85 20.88
N ARG A 24 -2.01 27.76 20.97
CA ARG A 24 -1.21 27.26 19.86
C ARG A 24 -2.22 26.89 18.79
N MET A 25 -2.55 27.85 17.93
CA MET A 25 -3.27 27.59 16.70
C MET A 25 -2.43 26.56 15.95
N ALA A 26 -2.83 25.30 16.04
CA ALA A 26 -2.24 24.24 15.26
C ALA A 26 -2.34 24.69 13.81
N LYS A 27 -1.20 25.04 13.19
CA LYS A 27 -1.14 25.36 11.76
C LYS A 27 -1.81 24.21 11.04
N LYS A 28 -3.01 24.46 10.52
CA LYS A 28 -3.79 23.49 9.77
C LYS A 28 -2.88 23.02 8.63
N ARG A 29 -2.42 21.77 8.69
CA ARG A 29 -1.61 21.17 7.62
C ARG A 29 -2.48 21.28 6.37
N LYS A 30 -2.05 22.10 5.41
CA LYS A 30 -2.70 22.14 4.10
C LYS A 30 -2.69 20.70 3.60
N SER A 31 -3.88 20.17 3.32
CA SER A 31 -3.99 18.89 2.63
C SER A 31 -3.21 19.05 1.33
N ASN A 32 -2.10 18.34 1.22
CA ASN A 32 -1.40 18.23 -0.04
C ASN A 32 -2.40 17.50 -0.95
N GLY A 33 -3.04 18.24 -1.86
CA GLY A 33 -3.86 17.66 -2.90
C GLY A 33 -3.08 16.59 -3.69
N PRO A 34 -3.69 15.96 -4.69
CA PRO A 34 -3.08 14.84 -5.42
C PRO A 34 -1.60 15.10 -5.71
N GLN A 35 -0.72 14.28 -5.13
CA GLN A 35 0.71 14.49 -5.17
C GLN A 35 1.14 14.51 -6.64
N LYS A 36 1.50 15.69 -7.17
CA LYS A 36 1.88 15.86 -8.57
C LYS A 36 3.07 14.93 -8.85
N ARG A 37 2.81 13.87 -9.64
CA ARG A 37 3.86 12.93 -10.01
C ARG A 37 4.82 13.61 -10.98
N LEU A 38 6.11 13.40 -10.76
CA LEU A 38 7.12 13.83 -11.72
C LEU A 38 6.87 13.15 -13.06
N THR A 39 6.86 13.95 -14.12
CA THR A 39 6.78 13.46 -15.50
C THR A 39 8.04 12.65 -15.83
N THR A 40 7.93 11.71 -16.77
CA THR A 40 9.06 10.89 -17.23
C THR A 40 10.20 11.76 -17.77
N HIS A 41 9.87 12.85 -18.47
CA HIS A 41 10.86 13.79 -18.99
C HIS A 41 11.74 14.40 -17.89
N ILE A 42 11.14 14.89 -16.79
CA ILE A 42 11.89 15.45 -15.66
C ILE A 42 12.79 14.37 -15.02
N LYS A 43 12.29 13.13 -14.89
CA LYS A 43 13.10 12.02 -14.35
C LYS A 43 14.32 11.71 -15.23
N SER A 44 14.17 11.77 -16.56
CA SER A 44 15.29 11.58 -17.49
C SER A 44 16.36 12.66 -17.31
N ILE A 45 15.95 13.92 -17.17
CA ILE A 45 16.90 15.03 -16.94
C ILE A 45 17.63 14.85 -15.60
N ILE A 46 16.92 14.42 -14.54
CA ILE A 46 17.53 14.10 -13.24
C ILE A 46 18.62 13.03 -13.40
N VAL A 47 18.34 11.95 -14.13
CA VAL A 47 19.31 10.88 -14.40
C VAL A 47 20.51 11.41 -15.18
N ASP A 48 20.28 12.19 -16.23
CA ASP A 48 21.36 12.74 -17.07
C ASP A 48 22.29 13.65 -16.29
N LYS A 49 21.74 14.51 -15.43
CA LYS A 49 22.51 15.41 -14.57
C LYS A 49 23.28 14.67 -13.47
N CYS A 50 22.72 13.60 -12.91
CA CYS A 50 23.39 12.83 -11.85
C CYS A 50 24.46 11.86 -12.37
N LEU A 51 24.23 11.20 -13.52
CA LEU A 51 25.03 10.05 -13.94
C LEU A 51 25.80 10.22 -15.25
N ARG A 52 25.36 11.11 -16.16
CA ARG A 52 25.89 11.12 -17.54
C ARG A 52 26.70 12.37 -17.89
N LYS A 53 26.10 13.56 -17.75
CA LYS A 53 26.66 14.80 -18.34
C LYS A 53 27.40 15.69 -17.36
N GLU A 54 26.89 15.83 -16.14
CA GLU A 54 27.33 16.89 -15.22
C GLU A 54 27.82 16.35 -13.88
N SER A 55 27.65 15.04 -13.61
CA SER A 55 28.00 14.36 -12.34
C SER A 55 27.63 15.17 -11.10
N MET A 56 26.48 15.84 -11.15
CA MET A 56 26.03 16.71 -10.06
C MET A 56 25.67 15.92 -8.81
N ARG A 57 25.86 16.56 -7.65
CA ARG A 57 25.42 15.95 -6.39
C ARG A 57 23.89 15.87 -6.39
N LYS A 58 23.34 14.74 -5.95
CA LYS A 58 21.88 14.52 -5.83
C LYS A 58 21.17 15.66 -5.08
N ALA A 59 21.83 16.27 -4.09
CA ALA A 59 21.31 17.41 -3.32
C ALA A 59 21.20 18.72 -4.12
N GLU A 60 22.06 18.94 -5.10
CA GLU A 60 22.00 20.10 -6.00
C GLU A 60 20.86 19.91 -7.01
N VAL A 61 20.76 18.70 -7.58
CA VAL A 61 19.66 18.33 -8.47
C VAL A 61 18.31 18.42 -7.77
N ALA A 62 18.22 17.95 -6.52
CA ALA A 62 16.99 18.07 -5.71
C ALA A 62 16.55 19.53 -5.54
N ARG A 63 17.50 20.42 -5.24
CA ARG A 63 17.25 21.87 -5.14
C ARG A 63 16.82 22.48 -6.47
N MET A 64 17.47 22.09 -7.58
CA MET A 64 17.16 22.57 -8.92
C MET A 64 15.73 22.24 -9.36
N PHE A 65 15.25 21.03 -9.07
CA PHE A 65 13.92 20.58 -9.47
C PHE A 65 12.84 20.80 -8.39
N GLY A 66 13.19 21.38 -7.24
CA GLY A 66 12.24 21.59 -6.13
C GLY A 66 11.65 20.28 -5.57
N VAL A 67 12.43 19.20 -5.58
CA VAL A 67 12.01 17.88 -5.11
C VAL A 67 12.83 17.44 -3.89
N SER A 68 12.32 16.46 -3.13
CA SER A 68 13.10 15.92 -2.02
C SER A 68 14.33 15.16 -2.52
N TRP A 69 15.40 15.17 -1.72
CA TRP A 69 16.59 14.38 -1.99
C TRP A 69 16.26 12.90 -2.19
N GLN A 70 15.36 12.35 -1.36
CA GLN A 70 14.89 10.97 -1.48
C GLN A 70 14.23 10.68 -2.84
N THR A 71 13.53 11.65 -3.42
CA THR A 71 12.92 11.48 -4.75
C THR A 71 14.00 11.33 -5.82
N VAL A 72 15.02 12.18 -5.79
CA VAL A 72 16.17 12.09 -6.70
C VAL A 72 16.88 10.76 -6.52
N ASP A 73 17.14 10.39 -5.26
CA ASP A 73 17.80 9.14 -4.91
C ASP A 73 17.06 7.91 -5.47
N ASN A 74 15.76 7.81 -5.18
CA ASN A 74 14.90 6.73 -5.68
C ASN A 74 14.86 6.66 -7.22
N ILE A 75 14.85 7.82 -7.91
CA ILE A 75 14.86 7.86 -9.38
C ILE A 75 16.19 7.32 -9.92
N VAL A 76 17.30 7.78 -9.37
CA VAL A 76 18.65 7.38 -9.80
C VAL A 76 18.88 5.91 -9.52
N GLU A 77 18.58 5.43 -8.32
CA GLU A 77 18.73 4.01 -7.97
C GLU A 77 17.87 3.11 -8.84
N LYS A 78 16.62 3.51 -9.09
CA LYS A 78 15.75 2.76 -9.99
C LYS A 78 16.34 2.72 -11.39
N TYR A 79 16.88 3.82 -11.90
CA TYR A 79 17.49 3.83 -13.23
C TYR A 79 18.73 2.93 -13.28
N VAL A 80 19.58 2.95 -12.26
CA VAL A 80 20.75 2.05 -12.17
C VAL A 80 20.32 0.58 -12.17
N ARG A 81 19.20 0.26 -11.51
CA ARG A 81 18.69 -1.11 -11.38
C ARG A 81 17.94 -1.61 -12.62
N ASP A 82 17.00 -0.80 -13.12
CA ASP A 82 16.01 -1.20 -14.12
C ASP A 82 16.36 -0.65 -15.53
N GLY A 83 17.35 0.26 -15.64
CA GLY A 83 17.73 0.92 -16.90
C GLY A 83 16.70 1.93 -17.43
N THR A 84 15.63 2.21 -16.69
CA THR A 84 14.51 3.03 -17.16
C THR A 84 13.93 3.96 -16.10
N VAL A 85 13.48 5.13 -16.56
CA VAL A 85 12.71 6.10 -15.74
C VAL A 85 11.20 5.91 -15.84
N GLU A 86 10.74 5.01 -16.72
CA GLU A 86 9.31 4.79 -16.97
C GLU A 86 8.58 4.28 -15.73
N PRO A 87 7.35 4.76 -15.44
CA PRO A 87 6.59 4.27 -14.30
C PRO A 87 6.31 2.77 -14.46
N LYS A 88 6.34 2.05 -13.33
CA LYS A 88 5.85 0.67 -13.32
C LYS A 88 4.35 0.71 -13.59
N LYS A 89 3.84 -0.29 -14.32
CA LYS A 89 2.39 -0.47 -14.50
C LYS A 89 1.74 -0.47 -13.11
N GLN A 90 0.86 0.50 -12.87
CA GLN A 90 0.20 0.65 -11.59
C GLN A 90 -1.18 0.02 -11.68
N GLY A 91 -1.48 -0.87 -10.74
CA GLY A 91 -2.71 -1.64 -10.76
C GLY A 91 -2.61 -2.89 -11.64
N GLY A 92 -3.55 -3.79 -11.40
CA GLY A 92 -3.63 -5.12 -12.00
C GLY A 92 -4.32 -6.07 -11.04
N CYS A 93 -5.19 -6.94 -11.56
CA CYS A 93 -5.68 -8.07 -10.78
C CYS A 93 -4.55 -9.10 -10.69
N ARG A 94 -4.27 -9.60 -9.48
CA ARG A 94 -3.41 -10.78 -9.35
C ARG A 94 -4.07 -11.90 -10.16
N GLN A 95 -3.29 -12.64 -10.96
CA GLN A 95 -3.78 -13.77 -11.78
C GLN A 95 -4.26 -14.97 -10.93
N THR A 96 -4.33 -14.84 -9.62
CA THR A 96 -4.59 -15.92 -8.66
C THR A 96 -6.06 -16.34 -8.56
N ASN A 97 -6.97 -15.77 -9.35
CA ASN A 97 -8.35 -16.22 -9.35
C ASN A 97 -8.45 -17.45 -10.27
N VAL A 98 -8.48 -18.63 -9.65
CA VAL A 98 -8.83 -19.87 -10.34
C VAL A 98 -10.16 -19.66 -11.05
N LYS A 99 -10.16 -19.80 -12.38
CA LYS A 99 -11.38 -19.64 -13.18
C LYS A 99 -12.26 -20.87 -12.98
N ILE A 100 -13.49 -20.63 -12.53
CA ILE A 100 -14.54 -21.63 -12.51
C ILE A 100 -15.21 -21.59 -13.89
N PHE A 101 -15.13 -22.68 -14.63
CA PHE A 101 -15.72 -22.82 -15.97
C PHE A 101 -17.18 -23.30 -15.86
N GLN A 102 -17.88 -23.33 -17.00
CA GLN A 102 -19.28 -23.75 -17.06
C GLN A 102 -19.46 -25.17 -16.56
N GLU A 103 -18.56 -26.10 -16.90
CA GLU A 103 -18.62 -27.50 -16.46
C GLU A 103 -18.53 -27.64 -14.92
N HIS A 104 -17.67 -26.84 -14.27
CA HIS A 104 -17.56 -26.82 -12.81
C HIS A 104 -18.80 -26.19 -12.18
N SER A 105 -19.40 -25.21 -12.85
CA SER A 105 -20.61 -24.53 -12.38
C SER A 105 -21.80 -25.47 -12.41
N GLN A 106 -21.95 -26.24 -13.50
CA GLN A 106 -23.00 -27.25 -13.61
C GLN A 106 -22.84 -28.32 -12.54
N PHE A 107 -21.63 -28.83 -12.33
CA PHE A 107 -21.38 -29.82 -11.28
C PHE A 107 -21.73 -29.32 -9.87
N VAL A 108 -21.44 -28.05 -9.56
CA VAL A 108 -21.83 -27.44 -8.28
C VAL A 108 -23.35 -27.27 -8.18
N GLN A 109 -24.01 -26.93 -9.27
CA GLN A 109 -25.47 -26.84 -9.32
C GLN A 109 -26.12 -28.20 -9.09
N ASP A 110 -25.62 -29.26 -9.72
CA ASP A 110 -26.15 -30.61 -9.54
C ASP A 110 -26.05 -31.06 -8.07
N ILE A 111 -24.97 -30.72 -7.37
CA ILE A 111 -24.82 -30.99 -5.93
C ILE A 111 -25.85 -30.20 -5.10
N LEU A 112 -26.07 -28.92 -5.42
CA LEU A 112 -27.02 -28.06 -4.71
C LEU A 112 -28.48 -28.45 -4.96
N ASP A 113 -28.78 -28.94 -6.18
CA ASP A 113 -30.09 -29.46 -6.55
C ASP A 113 -30.38 -30.79 -5.82
N GLU A 114 -29.35 -31.60 -5.55
CA GLU A 114 -29.46 -32.84 -4.76
C GLU A 114 -29.61 -32.55 -3.25
N ASP A 115 -28.76 -31.67 -2.69
CA ASP A 115 -28.81 -31.26 -1.29
C ASP A 115 -28.31 -29.82 -1.11
N PHE A 116 -29.24 -28.88 -0.90
CA PHE A 116 -28.93 -27.47 -0.69
C PHE A 116 -28.27 -27.16 0.68
N THR A 117 -28.20 -28.13 1.59
CA THR A 117 -27.62 -27.95 2.94
C THR A 117 -26.11 -28.21 2.97
N VAL A 118 -25.52 -28.68 1.88
CA VAL A 118 -24.08 -28.96 1.80
C VAL A 118 -23.24 -27.71 2.01
N THR A 119 -22.08 -27.90 2.63
CA THR A 119 -21.14 -26.79 2.85
C THR A 119 -20.29 -26.52 1.62
N VAL A 120 -19.82 -25.27 1.47
CA VAL A 120 -18.86 -24.89 0.42
C VAL A 120 -17.57 -25.72 0.48
N GLY A 121 -17.15 -26.11 1.68
CA GLY A 121 -16.00 -27.01 1.87
C GLY A 121 -16.22 -28.38 1.24
N PHE A 122 -17.39 -28.98 1.49
CA PHE A 122 -17.77 -30.27 0.91
C PHE A 122 -17.89 -30.21 -0.62
N MET A 123 -18.56 -29.18 -1.15
CA MET A 123 -18.66 -28.97 -2.60
C MET A 123 -17.27 -28.83 -3.25
N ARG A 124 -16.34 -28.16 -2.57
CA ARG A 124 -14.96 -28.01 -3.03
C ARG A 124 -14.21 -29.34 -3.06
N GLU A 125 -14.39 -30.20 -2.06
CA GLU A 125 -13.80 -31.54 -2.04
C GLU A 125 -14.32 -32.39 -3.21
N LYS A 126 -15.65 -32.39 -3.43
CA LYS A 126 -16.27 -33.06 -4.58
C LYS A 126 -15.78 -32.52 -5.92
N LEU A 127 -15.61 -31.20 -6.02
CA LEU A 127 -15.01 -30.56 -7.20
C LEU A 127 -13.56 -31.02 -7.43
N PHE A 128 -12.77 -31.27 -6.39
CA PHE A 128 -11.39 -31.75 -6.53
C PHE A 128 -11.33 -33.22 -6.93
N GLU A 129 -12.26 -34.05 -6.45
CA GLU A 129 -12.39 -35.44 -6.89
C GLU A 129 -12.65 -35.53 -8.40
N GLN A 130 -13.52 -34.66 -8.94
CA GLN A 130 -13.88 -34.66 -10.36
C GLN A 130 -12.95 -33.83 -11.24
N PHE A 131 -12.38 -32.74 -10.71
CA PHE A 131 -11.52 -31.80 -11.43
C PHE A 131 -10.21 -31.52 -10.65
N PRO A 132 -9.25 -32.47 -10.64
CA PRO A 132 -8.00 -32.33 -9.90
C PRO A 132 -7.19 -31.08 -10.26
N GLN A 133 -7.33 -30.57 -11.49
CA GLN A 133 -6.71 -29.32 -11.95
C GLN A 133 -7.10 -28.09 -11.10
N LEU A 134 -8.26 -28.11 -10.44
CA LEU A 134 -8.69 -27.03 -9.55
C LEU A 134 -7.96 -27.07 -8.21
N GLN A 135 -7.58 -28.28 -7.76
CA GLN A 135 -6.78 -28.48 -6.56
C GLN A 135 -5.35 -27.99 -6.78
N GLU A 136 -4.74 -28.35 -7.91
CA GLU A 136 -3.39 -27.89 -8.29
C GLU A 136 -3.31 -26.36 -8.40
N ARG A 137 -4.39 -25.73 -8.88
CA ARG A 137 -4.50 -24.27 -8.99
C ARG A 137 -4.87 -23.59 -7.67
N GLY A 138 -5.17 -24.36 -6.62
CA GLY A 138 -5.47 -23.84 -5.29
C GLY A 138 -6.78 -23.07 -5.23
N LEU A 139 -7.87 -23.62 -5.78
CA LEU A 139 -9.19 -22.99 -5.69
C LEU A 139 -9.54 -22.73 -4.21
N ASP A 140 -9.76 -21.47 -3.85
CA ASP A 140 -10.12 -21.07 -2.49
C ASP A 140 -11.63 -21.23 -2.23
N PRO A 141 -12.06 -21.69 -1.04
CA PRO A 141 -13.48 -21.80 -0.70
C PRO A 141 -14.26 -20.50 -0.90
N SER A 142 -13.65 -19.35 -0.63
CA SER A 142 -14.27 -18.03 -0.84
C SER A 142 -14.51 -17.72 -2.31
N THR A 143 -13.67 -18.26 -3.21
CA THR A 143 -13.83 -18.11 -4.66
C THR A 143 -15.02 -18.92 -5.13
N LEU A 144 -15.17 -20.15 -4.63
CA LEU A 144 -16.33 -20.99 -4.90
C LEU A 144 -17.62 -20.37 -4.36
N TYR A 145 -17.62 -19.90 -3.11
CA TYR A 145 -18.77 -19.21 -2.53
C TYR A 145 -19.21 -17.98 -3.35
N LYS A 146 -18.26 -17.12 -3.73
CA LYS A 146 -18.55 -15.95 -4.58
C LYS A 146 -19.13 -16.34 -5.93
N HIS A 147 -18.76 -17.50 -6.47
CA HIS A 147 -19.30 -17.99 -7.73
C HIS A 147 -20.74 -18.46 -7.58
N ILE A 148 -21.03 -19.24 -6.54
CA ILE A 148 -22.40 -19.72 -6.22
C ILE A 148 -23.35 -18.53 -6.08
N VAL A 149 -23.02 -17.55 -5.24
CA VAL A 149 -23.85 -16.35 -5.00
C VAL A 149 -24.08 -15.52 -6.27
N LYS A 150 -23.10 -15.47 -7.18
CA LYS A 150 -23.19 -14.65 -8.39
C LYS A 150 -23.92 -15.32 -9.55
N HIS A 151 -23.80 -16.63 -9.67
CA HIS A 151 -24.15 -17.33 -10.90
C HIS A 151 -25.19 -18.43 -10.71
N ILE A 152 -25.41 -18.92 -9.49
CA ILE A 152 -26.35 -20.01 -9.20
C ILE A 152 -27.60 -19.46 -8.50
N GLU A 153 -27.43 -18.62 -7.47
CA GLU A 153 -28.56 -18.06 -6.69
C GLU A 153 -29.50 -17.12 -7.48
N TRP A 154 -29.12 -16.68 -8.69
CA TRP A 154 -29.96 -15.84 -9.56
C TRP A 154 -30.72 -16.61 -10.64
N ASN A 155 -30.51 -17.93 -10.73
CA ASN A 155 -31.14 -18.80 -11.73
C ASN A 155 -32.20 -19.75 -11.13
N LEU A 156 -32.50 -19.62 -9.83
CA LEU A 156 -33.61 -20.26 -9.11
C LEU A 156 -34.81 -19.31 -9.04
#